data_AF-A0A9Q9HXZ9-F1
#
_entry.id   AF-A0A9Q9HXZ9-F1
#
_cell.length_a   1.000
_cell.length_b   1.000
_cell.length_c   1.000
_cell.angle_alpha   90.00
_cell.angle_beta   90.00
_cell.angle_gamma   90.00
#
_symmetry.space_group_name_H-M   'P 1'
#
loop_
_entity.id
_entity.type
_entity.pdbx_description
1 polymer ?
#
loop_
_entity_poly.entity_id
_entity_poly.type
_entity_poly.pdbx_seq_one_letter_code
_entity_poly.pdbx_strand_id
1 'polypeptide(L)'
;MTKAGMPLAPMNRMPGVRSDLTPQALKNWNPDLAPKAEGLGENSISILNPIGKYYEDGVTAARIAAALRNIGDKPVDVYVNSPGGDVFEGLAIYSLLLEHKANVTVKVLGVAASAASVLAMAADDLLIMRSAFLMIHNTWVVAAGDRNAFQQVAEWLQPFDEALVDIYAARTSIDAKKIGAMLDKETWLGGAKAVEQGFADDFLGADQVSQDVQDGLKISPEAAKKKADLLMARGRAPRSMRRELLAALNAGMPSAAGQDTPSADPEPKAGAQALALLKQHTS
;
A
#
# COMPACT_ATOMS: atom_id res chain seq x y z
N MET A 1 -23.57 12.45 16.73
CA MET A 1 -24.42 11.38 16.18
C MET A 1 -24.23 10.13 17.03
N THR A 2 -25.31 9.48 17.47
CA THR A 2 -25.27 8.29 18.35
C THR A 2 -25.10 7.01 17.53
N LYS A 3 -24.44 5.99 18.11
CA LYS A 3 -24.09 4.69 17.48
C LYS A 3 -25.25 3.88 16.87
N ALA A 4 -26.50 4.32 17.07
CA ALA A 4 -27.70 3.67 16.56
C ALA A 4 -28.05 4.05 15.10
N GLY A 5 -27.34 5.00 14.49
CA GLY A 5 -27.60 5.48 13.12
C GLY A 5 -26.60 5.04 12.06
N MET A 6 -25.70 4.09 12.35
CA MET A 6 -24.81 3.55 11.32
C MET A 6 -25.61 2.63 10.41
N PRO A 7 -25.66 2.87 9.08
CA PRO A 7 -26.26 1.92 8.17
C PRO A 7 -25.47 0.61 8.26
N LEU A 8 -26.12 -0.45 8.72
CA LEU A 8 -25.59 -1.80 8.56
C LEU A 8 -25.41 -2.00 7.06
N ALA A 9 -24.17 -2.30 6.62
CA ALA A 9 -23.95 -2.75 5.26
C ALA A 9 -24.88 -3.95 5.02
N PRO A 10 -25.80 -3.89 4.05
CA PRO A 10 -26.72 -4.99 3.81
C PRO A 10 -25.91 -6.19 3.31
N MET A 11 -25.56 -7.11 4.22
CA MET A 11 -25.04 -8.42 3.86
C MET A 11 -26.20 -9.27 3.35
N ASN A 12 -26.61 -9.05 2.10
CA ASN A 12 -27.44 -10.02 1.38
C ASN A 12 -26.58 -11.25 1.08
N ARG A 13 -26.51 -12.19 2.02
CA ARG A 13 -25.98 -13.53 1.72
C ARG A 13 -26.96 -14.24 0.79
N MET A 14 -26.55 -14.49 -0.45
CA MET A 14 -27.28 -15.40 -1.33
C MET A 14 -27.14 -16.85 -0.81
N PRO A 15 -28.24 -17.63 -0.69
CA PRO A 15 -28.16 -19.03 -0.31
C PRO A 15 -27.28 -19.84 -1.26
N GLY A 16 -26.36 -20.66 -0.72
CA GLY A 16 -25.47 -21.52 -1.52
C GLY A 16 -24.19 -20.85 -2.02
N VAL A 17 -23.87 -19.65 -1.53
CA VAL A 17 -22.69 -18.87 -1.91
C VAL A 17 -21.66 -18.82 -0.75
N ARG A 18 -20.38 -19.14 -1.02
CA ARG A 18 -19.27 -19.07 -0.05
C ARG A 18 -17.99 -18.50 -0.67
N SER A 19 -17.12 -17.86 0.10
CA SER A 19 -15.95 -17.09 -0.37
C SER A 19 -14.63 -17.55 0.27
N ASP A 20 -14.44 -18.87 0.39
CA ASP A 20 -13.22 -19.48 0.97
C ASP A 20 -11.97 -19.18 0.10
N LEU A 21 -10.76 -19.61 0.46
CA LEU A 21 -9.54 -19.41 -0.36
C LEU A 21 -9.42 -20.41 -1.52
N THR A 22 -8.75 -20.03 -2.62
CA THR A 22 -8.50 -20.96 -3.74
C THR A 22 -7.41 -21.97 -3.36
N PRO A 23 -7.45 -23.21 -3.88
CA PRO A 23 -6.40 -24.20 -3.61
C PRO A 23 -5.00 -23.74 -4.03
N GLN A 24 -4.89 -22.94 -5.09
CA GLN A 24 -3.62 -22.39 -5.56
C GLN A 24 -3.06 -21.33 -4.59
N ALA A 25 -3.92 -20.47 -4.05
CA ALA A 25 -3.53 -19.51 -3.01
C ALA A 25 -3.07 -20.21 -1.72
N LEU A 26 -3.76 -21.29 -1.33
CA LEU A 26 -3.37 -22.11 -0.18
C LEU A 26 -2.03 -22.82 -0.40
N LYS A 27 -1.79 -23.38 -1.59
CA LYS A 27 -0.53 -24.08 -1.92
C LYS A 27 0.69 -23.15 -1.90
N ASN A 28 0.51 -21.90 -2.33
CA ASN A 28 1.58 -20.91 -2.38
C ASN A 28 1.82 -20.23 -1.02
N TRP A 29 0.92 -20.40 -0.05
CA TRP A 29 1.03 -19.86 1.29
C TRP A 29 1.68 -20.88 2.24
N ASN A 30 2.72 -20.45 2.95
CA ASN A 30 3.36 -21.25 4.00
C ASN A 30 3.11 -20.58 5.37
N PRO A 31 2.29 -21.19 6.26
CA PRO A 31 2.00 -20.64 7.59
C PRO A 31 3.24 -20.54 8.49
N ASP A 32 4.25 -21.37 8.26
CA ASP A 32 5.44 -21.46 9.12
C ASP A 32 6.45 -20.31 8.91
N LEU A 33 6.24 -19.45 7.92
CA LEU A 33 7.09 -18.27 7.65
C LEU A 33 6.72 -17.04 8.52
N ALA A 34 6.00 -17.26 9.61
CA ALA A 34 5.72 -16.24 10.61
C ALA A 34 7.01 -15.89 11.41
N PRO A 35 7.37 -14.59 11.58
CA PRO A 35 8.34 -14.24 12.60
C PRO A 35 7.80 -14.70 13.96
N LYS A 36 8.67 -15.25 14.82
CA LYS A 36 8.27 -15.62 16.19
C LYS A 36 7.63 -14.39 16.87
N ALA A 37 6.41 -14.55 17.37
CA ALA A 37 5.63 -13.50 18.02
C ALA A 37 6.40 -12.80 19.16
N GLU A 38 7.36 -13.51 19.77
CA GLU A 38 8.25 -13.04 20.84
C GLU A 38 9.17 -11.86 20.44
N GLY A 39 9.31 -11.56 19.14
CA GLY A 39 10.13 -10.44 18.63
C GLY A 39 9.34 -9.24 18.09
N LEU A 40 8.00 -9.27 18.15
CA LEU A 40 7.17 -8.17 17.67
C LEU A 40 7.07 -7.10 18.76
N GLY A 41 7.43 -5.85 18.44
CA GLY A 41 7.49 -4.75 19.42
C GLY A 41 6.15 -4.51 20.15
N GLU A 42 6.19 -3.78 21.27
CA GLU A 42 5.04 -3.61 22.17
C GLU A 42 3.74 -3.09 21.50
N ASN A 43 3.85 -2.31 20.42
CA ASN A 43 2.71 -1.78 19.66
C ASN A 43 2.58 -2.48 18.30
N SER A 44 2.45 -3.80 18.30
CA SER A 44 2.39 -4.60 17.08
C SER A 44 1.12 -5.44 16.97
N ILE A 45 0.72 -5.68 15.73
CA ILE A 45 -0.39 -6.54 15.35
C ILE A 45 0.11 -7.52 14.28
N SER A 46 -0.20 -8.81 14.43
CA SER A 46 0.20 -9.84 13.47
C SER A 46 -1.02 -10.31 12.66
N ILE A 47 -0.91 -10.34 11.33
CA ILE A 47 -1.90 -10.87 10.38
C ILE A 47 -1.20 -11.98 9.58
N LEU A 48 -1.06 -13.14 10.21
CA LEU A 48 -0.24 -14.26 9.71
C LEU A 48 -1.07 -15.48 9.29
N ASN A 49 -2.40 -15.36 9.36
CA ASN A 49 -3.36 -16.41 9.06
C ASN A 49 -4.38 -15.91 8.01
N PRO A 50 -5.21 -16.81 7.45
CA PRO A 50 -6.35 -16.41 6.64
C PRO A 50 -7.25 -15.40 7.36
N ILE A 51 -7.88 -14.52 6.59
CA ILE A 51 -8.78 -13.50 7.11
C ILE A 51 -10.20 -14.07 7.18
N GLY A 52 -10.83 -13.89 8.33
CA GLY A 52 -12.24 -14.20 8.57
C GLY A 52 -12.46 -15.32 9.58
N LYS A 53 -13.64 -15.28 10.20
CA LYS A 53 -14.03 -16.15 11.33
C LYS A 53 -14.27 -17.63 10.96
N TYR A 54 -14.29 -17.96 9.67
CA TYR A 54 -14.57 -19.30 9.18
C TYR A 54 -13.33 -20.20 9.17
N TYR A 55 -12.15 -19.62 9.39
CA TYR A 55 -10.91 -20.33 9.59
C TYR A 55 -10.65 -20.50 11.09
N GLU A 56 -10.21 -21.69 11.50
CA GLU A 56 -9.94 -22.05 12.91
C GLU A 56 -9.05 -21.01 13.60
N ASP A 57 -7.97 -20.60 12.94
CA ASP A 57 -7.04 -19.55 13.42
C ASP A 57 -7.18 -18.21 12.68
N GLY A 58 -8.38 -17.94 12.16
CA GLY A 58 -8.68 -16.81 11.30
C GLY A 58 -8.47 -15.44 11.96
N VAL A 59 -7.92 -14.51 11.19
CA VAL A 59 -7.79 -13.10 11.60
C VAL A 59 -9.11 -12.38 11.39
N THR A 60 -9.72 -11.86 12.46
CA THR A 60 -11.00 -11.15 12.40
C THR A 60 -10.85 -9.67 12.70
N ALA A 61 -11.76 -8.85 12.17
CA ALA A 61 -11.87 -7.44 12.49
C ALA A 61 -12.05 -7.20 13.99
N ALA A 62 -12.78 -8.06 14.69
CA ALA A 62 -12.95 -7.99 16.13
C ALA A 62 -11.62 -8.12 16.89
N ARG A 63 -10.74 -9.03 16.45
CA ARG A 63 -9.39 -9.21 17.01
C ARG A 63 -8.53 -7.98 16.78
N ILE A 64 -8.52 -7.45 15.56
CA ILE A 64 -7.74 -6.26 15.21
C ILE A 64 -8.24 -5.03 15.97
N ALA A 65 -9.56 -4.83 16.06
CA ALA A 65 -10.16 -3.75 16.85
C ALA A 65 -9.79 -3.84 18.33
N ALA A 66 -9.72 -5.04 18.91
CA ALA A 66 -9.28 -5.23 20.29
C ALA A 66 -7.81 -4.86 20.47
N ALA A 67 -6.94 -5.26 19.54
CA ALA A 67 -5.53 -4.92 19.57
C ALA A 67 -5.31 -3.40 19.45
N LEU A 68 -5.99 -2.73 18.50
CA LEU A 68 -5.91 -1.27 18.34
C LEU A 68 -6.38 -0.52 19.59
N ARG A 69 -7.45 -0.98 20.24
CA ARG A 69 -7.91 -0.40 21.53
C ARG A 69 -6.86 -0.53 22.64
N ASN A 70 -6.16 -1.66 22.70
CA ASN A 70 -5.12 -1.88 23.70
C ASN A 70 -3.88 -1.03 23.43
N ILE A 71 -3.52 -0.83 22.16
CA ILE A 71 -2.39 0.02 21.74
C ILE A 71 -2.71 1.50 22.01
N GLY A 72 -3.96 1.93 21.83
CA GLY A 72 -4.40 3.30 22.04
C GLY A 72 -3.88 4.25 20.97
N ASP A 73 -3.73 5.54 21.28
CA ASP A 73 -3.31 6.57 20.30
C ASP A 73 -1.78 6.54 19.99
N LYS A 74 -1.18 5.34 19.89
CA LYS A 74 0.25 5.12 19.59
C LYS A 74 0.45 4.58 18.17
N PRO A 75 1.61 4.86 17.53
CA PRO A 75 1.97 4.22 16.27
C PRO A 75 1.93 2.70 16.36
N VAL A 76 1.47 2.04 15.30
CA VAL A 76 1.28 0.59 15.24
C VAL A 76 2.01 -0.02 14.05
N ASP A 77 2.72 -1.11 14.33
CA ASP A 77 3.29 -1.97 13.30
C ASP A 77 2.36 -3.16 13.03
N VAL A 78 1.94 -3.33 11.77
CA VAL A 78 1.10 -4.44 11.34
C VAL A 78 1.91 -5.39 10.46
N TYR A 79 2.23 -6.58 10.97
CA TYR A 79 3.00 -7.58 10.25
C TYR A 79 2.08 -8.49 9.46
N VAL A 80 2.28 -8.59 8.14
CA VAL A 80 1.38 -9.33 7.24
C VAL A 80 2.13 -10.47 6.55
N ASN A 81 1.58 -11.67 6.70
CA ASN A 81 1.91 -12.85 5.92
C ASN A 81 0.64 -13.70 5.76
N SER A 82 -0.29 -13.25 4.91
CA SER A 82 -1.64 -13.81 4.82
C SER A 82 -2.07 -14.04 3.36
N PRO A 83 -2.73 -15.18 3.09
CA PRO A 83 -3.25 -15.50 1.77
C PRO A 83 -4.54 -14.71 1.43
N GLY A 84 -5.05 -13.92 2.38
CA GLY A 84 -6.36 -13.29 2.28
C GLY A 84 -7.45 -14.12 2.92
N GLY A 85 -8.68 -14.02 2.43
CA GLY A 85 -9.84 -14.72 2.96
C GLY A 85 -11.11 -13.92 2.72
N ASP A 86 -11.95 -13.78 3.76
CA ASP A 86 -13.21 -13.04 3.68
C ASP A 86 -12.99 -11.55 3.38
N VAL A 87 -13.54 -11.08 2.25
CA VAL A 87 -13.36 -9.70 1.78
C VAL A 87 -14.00 -8.68 2.71
N PHE A 88 -15.12 -9.01 3.36
CA PHE A 88 -15.81 -8.07 4.26
C PHE A 88 -15.06 -7.89 5.57
N GLU A 89 -14.50 -8.95 6.13
CA GLU A 89 -13.57 -8.90 7.26
C GLU A 89 -12.30 -8.11 6.86
N GLY A 90 -11.78 -8.33 5.66
CA GLY A 90 -10.66 -7.54 5.11
C GLY A 90 -10.96 -6.05 5.03
N LEU A 91 -12.12 -5.67 4.47
CA LEU A 91 -12.57 -4.28 4.36
C LEU A 91 -12.86 -3.66 5.73
N ALA A 92 -13.39 -4.43 6.69
CA ALA A 92 -13.58 -3.96 8.06
C ALA A 92 -12.23 -3.69 8.73
N ILE A 93 -11.24 -4.55 8.55
CA ILE A 93 -9.88 -4.33 9.05
C ILE A 93 -9.25 -3.11 8.37
N TYR A 94 -9.39 -2.96 7.05
CA TYR A 94 -8.94 -1.79 6.29
C TYR A 94 -9.47 -0.50 6.93
N SER A 95 -10.78 -0.40 7.17
CA SER A 95 -11.39 0.79 7.78
C SER A 95 -10.90 1.03 9.21
N LEU A 96 -10.75 -0.01 10.02
CA LEU A 96 -10.23 0.11 11.39
C LEU A 96 -8.80 0.66 11.43
N LEU A 97 -7.95 0.22 10.50
CA LEU A 97 -6.59 0.73 10.36
C LEU A 97 -6.59 2.18 9.88
N LEU A 98 -7.42 2.50 8.89
CA LEU A 98 -7.53 3.86 8.33
C LEU A 98 -8.07 4.89 9.34
N GLU A 99 -8.96 4.46 10.25
CA GLU A 99 -9.50 5.31 11.32
C GLU A 99 -8.54 5.47 12.51
N HIS A 100 -7.44 4.70 12.56
CA HIS A 100 -6.47 4.82 13.63
C HIS A 100 -5.80 6.19 13.61
N LYS A 101 -5.72 6.86 14.77
CA LYS A 101 -5.25 8.26 14.82
C LYS A 101 -3.75 8.43 14.65
N ALA A 102 -2.99 7.38 14.95
CA ALA A 102 -1.53 7.39 14.90
C ALA A 102 -1.04 6.60 13.68
N ASN A 103 0.25 6.73 13.36
CA ASN A 103 0.83 6.12 12.17
C ASN A 103 0.62 4.60 12.15
N VAL A 104 0.10 4.08 11.04
CA VAL A 104 -0.01 2.65 10.77
C VAL A 104 1.05 2.25 9.76
N THR A 105 2.02 1.45 10.21
CA THR A 105 3.05 0.88 9.35
C THR A 105 2.74 -0.59 9.06
N VAL A 106 2.38 -0.91 7.82
CA VAL A 106 2.17 -2.30 7.38
C VAL A 106 3.49 -2.86 6.85
N LYS A 107 3.86 -4.05 7.32
CA LYS A 107 5.10 -4.75 6.98
C LYS A 107 4.78 -6.11 6.37
N VAL A 108 4.90 -6.22 5.05
CA VAL A 108 4.63 -7.46 4.32
C VAL A 108 5.89 -8.33 4.31
N LEU A 109 5.80 -9.49 4.96
CA LEU A 109 6.94 -10.37 5.21
C LEU A 109 7.09 -11.44 4.12
N GLY A 110 6.01 -12.12 3.78
CA GLY A 110 6.02 -13.18 2.77
C GLY A 110 5.00 -12.88 1.69
N VAL A 111 3.73 -12.89 2.07
CA VAL A 111 2.64 -12.59 1.15
C VAL A 111 1.58 -11.71 1.78
N ALA A 112 1.05 -10.76 1.02
CA ALA A 112 -0.28 -10.22 1.29
C ALA A 112 -1.10 -10.42 0.02
N ALA A 113 -1.96 -11.44 0.03
CA ALA A 113 -2.77 -11.82 -1.13
C ALA A 113 -4.26 -11.54 -0.89
N SER A 114 -4.99 -11.24 -1.96
CA SER A 114 -6.45 -11.03 -1.92
C SER A 114 -6.84 -10.04 -0.80
N ALA A 115 -7.79 -10.37 0.08
CA ALA A 115 -8.23 -9.50 1.17
C ALA A 115 -7.09 -8.96 2.06
N ALA A 116 -5.96 -9.68 2.19
CA ALA A 116 -4.81 -9.20 2.94
C ALA A 116 -4.07 -8.08 2.21
N SER A 117 -4.01 -8.13 0.88
CA SER A 117 -3.47 -7.03 0.08
C SER A 117 -4.35 -5.79 0.16
N VAL A 118 -5.68 -5.94 0.27
CA VAL A 118 -6.64 -4.83 0.42
C VAL A 118 -6.41 -4.11 1.75
N LEU A 119 -6.42 -4.83 2.87
CA LEU A 119 -6.19 -4.18 4.18
C LEU A 119 -4.79 -3.55 4.30
N ALA A 120 -3.81 -4.08 3.57
CA ALA A 120 -2.47 -3.50 3.56
C ALA A 120 -2.45 -2.10 2.95
N MET A 121 -3.40 -1.79 2.05
CA MET A 121 -3.51 -0.46 1.44
C MET A 121 -3.95 0.62 2.44
N ALA A 122 -4.46 0.25 3.63
CA ALA A 122 -4.81 1.19 4.70
C ALA A 122 -3.58 1.83 5.39
N ALA A 123 -2.37 1.35 5.10
CA ALA A 123 -1.16 1.82 5.75
C ALA A 123 -0.86 3.28 5.42
N ASP A 124 -0.37 4.03 6.40
CA ASP A 124 0.37 5.26 6.13
C ASP A 124 1.68 4.93 5.41
N ASP A 125 2.41 3.94 5.95
CA ASP A 125 3.65 3.39 5.41
C ASP A 125 3.51 1.88 5.15
N LEU A 126 3.62 1.45 3.89
CA LEU A 126 3.62 0.03 3.52
C LEU A 126 5.03 -0.37 3.10
N LEU A 127 5.68 -1.16 3.97
CA LEU A 127 6.99 -1.75 3.73
C LEU A 127 6.82 -3.20 3.28
N ILE A 128 7.58 -3.62 2.27
CA ILE A 128 7.54 -5.00 1.76
C ILE A 128 8.93 -5.64 1.73
N MET A 129 9.06 -6.92 2.09
CA MET A 129 10.31 -7.64 1.87
C MET A 129 10.56 -7.79 0.37
N ARG A 130 11.82 -7.76 -0.06
CA ARG A 130 12.21 -7.92 -1.46
C ARG A 130 11.77 -9.27 -2.01
N SER A 131 11.81 -10.30 -1.17
CA SER A 131 11.34 -11.65 -1.47
C SER A 131 9.82 -11.83 -1.34
N ALA A 132 9.10 -10.81 -0.85
CA ALA A 132 7.67 -10.90 -0.64
C ALA A 132 6.86 -10.55 -1.88
N PHE A 133 5.57 -10.92 -1.83
CA PHE A 133 4.63 -10.72 -2.92
C PHE A 133 3.32 -10.07 -2.43
N LEU A 134 2.77 -9.20 -3.27
CA LEU A 134 1.36 -8.86 -3.25
C LEU A 134 0.65 -9.68 -4.33
N MET A 135 -0.57 -10.12 -4.06
CA MET A 135 -1.46 -10.67 -5.08
C MET A 135 -2.81 -9.98 -5.01
N ILE A 136 -3.27 -9.47 -6.15
CA ILE A 136 -4.57 -8.80 -6.30
C ILE A 136 -5.40 -9.53 -7.34
N HIS A 137 -6.70 -9.68 -7.08
CA HIS A 137 -7.66 -10.33 -7.98
C HIS A 137 -9.07 -9.89 -7.66
N ASN A 138 -10.02 -10.15 -8.56
CA ASN A 138 -11.44 -9.87 -8.32
C ASN A 138 -11.96 -10.67 -7.12
N THR A 139 -13.00 -10.12 -6.50
CA THR A 139 -13.79 -10.87 -5.51
C THR A 139 -14.42 -12.07 -6.17
N TRP A 140 -14.52 -13.16 -5.43
CA TRP A 140 -15.08 -14.39 -5.95
C TRP A 140 -15.85 -15.15 -4.88
N VAL A 141 -16.70 -16.03 -5.36
CA VAL A 141 -17.49 -16.93 -4.54
C VAL A 141 -17.61 -18.28 -5.24
N VAL A 142 -17.77 -19.35 -4.46
CA VAL A 142 -18.35 -20.61 -4.91
C VAL A 142 -19.87 -20.44 -4.84
N ALA A 143 -20.55 -20.65 -5.97
CA ALA A 143 -22.00 -20.64 -6.05
C ALA A 143 -22.51 -21.92 -6.74
N ALA A 144 -23.75 -22.31 -6.48
CA ALA A 144 -24.44 -23.40 -7.17
C ALA A 144 -25.79 -22.90 -7.69
N GLY A 145 -26.09 -23.14 -8.97
CA GLY A 145 -27.32 -22.67 -9.60
C GLY A 145 -27.32 -22.88 -11.11
N ASP A 146 -28.38 -22.39 -11.76
CA ASP A 146 -28.50 -22.39 -13.21
C ASP A 146 -27.79 -21.16 -13.83
N ARG A 147 -27.86 -21.03 -15.17
CA ARG A 147 -27.25 -19.90 -15.88
C ARG A 147 -27.76 -18.53 -15.42
N ASN A 148 -29.01 -18.42 -14.98
CA ASN A 148 -29.60 -17.15 -14.56
C ASN A 148 -29.12 -16.78 -13.16
N ALA A 149 -28.92 -17.76 -12.29
CA ALA A 149 -28.29 -17.56 -10.99
C ALA A 149 -26.84 -17.08 -11.16
N PHE A 150 -26.06 -17.66 -12.06
CA PHE A 150 -24.67 -17.23 -12.29
C PHE A 150 -24.55 -15.83 -12.90
N GLN A 151 -25.46 -15.45 -13.79
CA GLN A 151 -25.53 -14.06 -14.29
C GLN A 151 -25.78 -13.06 -13.14
N GLN A 152 -26.75 -13.37 -12.26
CA GLN A 152 -27.03 -12.54 -11.08
C GLN A 152 -25.86 -12.49 -10.09
N VAL A 153 -25.13 -13.59 -9.91
CA VAL A 153 -23.93 -13.62 -9.06
C VAL A 153 -22.84 -12.72 -9.62
N ALA A 154 -22.60 -12.75 -10.94
CA ALA A 154 -21.62 -11.86 -11.58
C ALA A 154 -21.96 -10.38 -11.39
N GLU A 155 -23.23 -10.01 -11.62
CA GLU A 155 -23.72 -8.64 -11.39
C GLU A 155 -23.63 -8.24 -9.92
N TRP A 156 -23.83 -9.18 -9.00
CA TRP A 156 -23.72 -8.94 -7.57
C TRP A 156 -22.28 -8.75 -7.09
N LEU A 157 -21.29 -9.39 -7.74
CA LEU A 157 -19.86 -9.23 -7.41
C LEU A 157 -19.29 -7.90 -7.88
N GLN A 158 -19.78 -7.38 -9.01
CA GLN A 158 -19.29 -6.15 -9.63
C GLN A 158 -19.07 -4.96 -8.67
N PRO A 159 -20.02 -4.56 -7.79
CA PRO A 159 -19.79 -3.43 -6.88
C PRO A 159 -18.67 -3.69 -5.85
N PHE A 160 -18.38 -4.95 -5.51
CA PHE A 160 -17.26 -5.26 -4.62
C PHE A 160 -15.92 -5.15 -5.34
N ASP A 161 -15.86 -5.57 -6.61
CA ASP A 161 -14.69 -5.41 -7.47
C ASP A 161 -14.38 -3.92 -7.69
N GLU A 162 -15.41 -3.11 -7.96
CA GLU A 162 -15.29 -1.65 -8.09
C GLU A 162 -14.73 -1.01 -6.81
N ALA A 163 -15.18 -1.46 -5.63
CA ALA A 163 -14.62 -0.99 -4.36
C ALA A 163 -13.13 -1.36 -4.19
N LEU A 164 -12.71 -2.55 -4.65
CA LEU A 164 -11.30 -2.92 -4.62
C LEU A 164 -10.47 -2.09 -5.59
N VAL A 165 -11.01 -1.84 -6.80
CA VAL A 165 -10.38 -0.96 -7.79
C VAL A 165 -10.10 0.42 -7.20
N ASP A 166 -11.09 1.01 -6.53
CA ASP A 166 -10.96 2.34 -5.92
C ASP A 166 -9.86 2.37 -4.86
N ILE A 167 -9.78 1.35 -4.00
CA ILE A 167 -8.75 1.25 -2.96
C ILE A 167 -7.34 1.20 -3.57
N TYR A 168 -7.11 0.32 -4.55
CA TYR A 168 -5.77 0.22 -5.17
C TYR A 168 -5.43 1.43 -6.03
N ALA A 169 -6.40 2.01 -6.74
CA ALA A 169 -6.20 3.22 -7.54
C ALA A 169 -5.82 4.41 -6.65
N ALA A 170 -6.49 4.55 -5.50
CA ALA A 170 -6.17 5.58 -4.51
C ALA A 170 -4.73 5.44 -3.97
N ARG A 171 -4.26 4.20 -3.74
CA ARG A 171 -2.91 3.92 -3.27
C ARG A 171 -1.84 4.20 -4.34
N THR A 172 -1.98 3.62 -5.52
CA THR A 172 -0.91 3.49 -6.54
C THR A 172 -0.86 4.66 -7.53
N SER A 173 -1.95 5.45 -7.60
CA SER A 173 -2.22 6.40 -8.68
C SER A 173 -2.10 5.78 -10.09
N ILE A 174 -2.34 4.48 -10.20
CA ILE A 174 -2.61 3.79 -11.46
C ILE A 174 -4.06 4.05 -11.82
N ASP A 175 -4.33 4.21 -13.12
CA ASP A 175 -5.69 4.37 -13.63
C ASP A 175 -6.60 3.20 -13.22
N ALA A 176 -7.83 3.50 -12.78
CA ALA A 176 -8.80 2.53 -12.30
C ALA A 176 -9.06 1.41 -13.31
N LYS A 177 -9.11 1.70 -14.62
CA LYS A 177 -9.30 0.69 -15.67
C LYS A 177 -8.12 -0.28 -15.74
N LYS A 178 -6.89 0.22 -15.53
CA LYS A 178 -5.69 -0.61 -15.50
C LYS A 178 -5.65 -1.47 -14.24
N ILE A 179 -6.08 -0.94 -13.09
CA ILE A 179 -6.25 -1.73 -11.87
C ILE A 179 -7.30 -2.83 -12.09
N GLY A 180 -8.46 -2.52 -12.66
CA GLY A 180 -9.48 -3.53 -12.99
C GLY A 180 -8.91 -4.65 -13.86
N ALA A 181 -8.17 -4.30 -14.92
CA ALA A 181 -7.51 -5.30 -15.77
C ALA A 181 -6.41 -6.11 -15.05
N MET A 182 -5.83 -5.60 -13.96
CA MET A 182 -4.91 -6.36 -13.11
C MET A 182 -5.67 -7.33 -12.20
N LEU A 183 -6.84 -6.92 -11.67
CA LEU A 183 -7.70 -7.79 -10.87
C LEU A 183 -8.29 -8.94 -11.70
N ASP A 184 -8.74 -8.65 -12.92
CA ASP A 184 -9.26 -9.66 -13.87
C ASP A 184 -8.25 -10.78 -14.16
N LYS A 185 -6.95 -10.47 -14.12
CA LYS A 185 -5.87 -11.39 -14.48
C LYS A 185 -5.32 -12.19 -13.31
N GLU A 186 -5.72 -11.89 -12.08
CA GLU A 186 -4.98 -12.29 -10.87
C GLU A 186 -3.50 -11.88 -10.98
N THR A 187 -3.17 -10.69 -10.51
CA THR A 187 -1.82 -10.13 -10.67
C THR A 187 -0.97 -10.36 -9.42
N TRP A 188 0.16 -11.03 -9.62
CA TRP A 188 1.22 -11.19 -8.61
C TRP A 188 2.32 -10.13 -8.82
N LEU A 189 2.63 -9.39 -7.76
CA LEU A 189 3.61 -8.31 -7.71
C LEU A 189 4.69 -8.67 -6.69
N GLY A 190 5.90 -9.01 -7.14
CA GLY A 190 7.05 -9.12 -6.24
C GLY A 190 7.41 -7.75 -5.64
N GLY A 191 8.09 -7.75 -4.48
CA GLY A 191 8.36 -6.54 -3.70
C GLY A 191 8.90 -5.35 -4.51
N ALA A 192 9.83 -5.59 -5.43
CA ALA A 192 10.36 -4.53 -6.29
C ALA A 192 9.30 -3.88 -7.19
N LYS A 193 8.44 -4.68 -7.82
CA LYS A 193 7.32 -4.17 -8.63
C LYS A 193 6.25 -3.49 -7.77
N ALA A 194 6.02 -4.00 -6.56
CA ALA A 194 5.09 -3.38 -5.62
C ALA A 194 5.53 -1.96 -5.24
N VAL A 195 6.84 -1.75 -4.99
CA VAL A 195 7.41 -0.42 -4.74
C VAL A 195 7.38 0.45 -6.01
N GLU A 196 7.85 -0.08 -7.15
CA GLU A 196 7.88 0.63 -8.44
C GLU A 196 6.49 1.16 -8.84
N GLN A 197 5.45 0.34 -8.65
CA GLN A 197 4.08 0.65 -9.03
C GLN A 197 3.29 1.38 -7.93
N GLY A 198 3.91 1.68 -6.78
CA GLY A 198 3.32 2.45 -5.70
C GLY A 198 2.28 1.69 -4.86
N PHE A 199 2.28 0.35 -4.90
CA PHE A 199 1.52 -0.44 -3.93
C PHE A 199 2.21 -0.37 -2.56
N ALA A 200 3.53 -0.51 -2.56
CA ALA A 200 4.40 -0.35 -1.39
C ALA A 200 5.21 0.96 -1.48
N ASP A 201 5.62 1.48 -0.34
CA ASP A 201 6.42 2.71 -0.25
C ASP A 201 7.92 2.43 -0.34
N ASP A 202 8.38 1.37 0.32
CA ASP A 202 9.78 0.98 0.38
C ASP A 202 9.94 -0.50 0.79
N PHE A 203 11.18 -0.97 0.83
CA PHE A 203 11.54 -2.25 1.39
C PHE A 203 11.63 -2.20 2.92
N LEU A 204 11.41 -3.34 3.58
CA LEU A 204 11.75 -3.49 5.01
C LEU A 204 13.25 -3.23 5.22
N GLY A 205 13.61 -2.59 6.33
CA GLY A 205 15.00 -2.23 6.65
C GLY A 205 16.02 -3.38 6.59
N ALA A 206 15.63 -4.61 6.94
CA ALA A 206 16.49 -5.78 6.84
C ALA A 206 16.79 -6.22 5.38
N ASP A 207 15.95 -5.79 4.44
CA ASP A 207 16.05 -6.05 2.99
C ASP A 207 16.52 -4.82 2.20
N GLN A 208 16.80 -3.71 2.89
CA GLN A 208 17.57 -2.60 2.35
C GLN A 208 19.03 -3.06 2.19
N VAL A 209 19.28 -3.93 1.21
CA VAL A 209 20.58 -3.97 0.56
C VAL A 209 20.77 -2.56 0.02
N SER A 210 21.64 -1.80 0.68
CA SER A 210 22.14 -0.52 0.19
C SER A 210 22.32 -0.63 -1.31
N GLN A 211 21.57 0.15 -2.10
CA GLN A 211 21.88 0.38 -3.51
C GLN A 211 23.14 1.26 -3.62
N ASP A 212 24.17 0.92 -2.85
CA ASP A 212 25.52 1.47 -2.96
C ASP A 212 26.41 0.50 -3.73
N VAL A 213 25.87 -0.31 -4.65
CA VAL A 213 26.69 -1.07 -5.61
C VAL A 213 25.99 -1.16 -6.98
N GLN A 214 26.39 -0.23 -7.85
CA GLN A 214 26.77 -0.45 -9.26
C GLN A 214 25.78 -0.50 -10.43
N ASP A 215 24.51 -0.11 -10.30
CA ASP A 215 23.74 0.30 -11.48
C ASP A 215 22.95 1.56 -11.17
N GLY A 216 23.36 2.68 -11.79
CA GLY A 216 22.69 3.97 -11.63
C GLY A 216 21.21 3.85 -11.99
N LEU A 217 20.38 3.70 -10.96
CA LEU A 217 18.93 3.71 -11.08
C LEU A 217 18.54 5.10 -11.59
N LYS A 218 18.38 5.23 -12.90
CA LYS A 218 17.83 6.44 -13.52
C LYS A 218 16.35 6.51 -13.15
N ILE A 219 16.07 7.00 -11.93
CA ILE A 219 14.73 7.42 -11.56
C ILE A 219 14.31 8.47 -12.59
N SER A 220 13.22 8.23 -13.31
CA SER A 220 12.74 9.21 -14.27
C SER A 220 12.43 10.51 -13.52
N PRO A 221 12.65 11.69 -14.15
CA PRO A 221 12.32 12.97 -13.52
C PRO A 221 10.86 13.06 -13.04
N GLU A 222 9.96 12.30 -13.66
CA GLU A 222 8.54 12.21 -13.32
C GLU A 222 8.30 11.35 -12.06
N ALA A 223 8.97 10.20 -11.95
CA ALA A 223 8.88 9.35 -10.76
C ALA A 223 9.45 10.05 -9.52
N ALA A 224 10.55 10.79 -9.68
CA ALA A 224 11.12 11.61 -8.61
C ALA A 224 10.16 12.72 -8.15
N LYS A 225 9.50 13.42 -9.09
CA LYS A 225 8.48 14.44 -8.78
C LYS A 225 7.28 13.85 -8.05
N LYS A 226 6.79 12.70 -8.49
CA LYS A 226 5.65 12.02 -7.86
C LYS A 226 5.99 11.60 -6.42
N LYS A 227 7.19 11.05 -6.21
CA LYS A 227 7.66 10.66 -4.87
C LYS A 227 7.83 11.88 -3.95
N ALA A 228 8.37 12.99 -4.47
CA ALA A 228 8.45 14.25 -3.73
C ALA A 228 7.06 14.83 -3.38
N ASP A 229 6.10 14.78 -4.31
CA ASP A 229 4.73 15.26 -4.07
C ASP A 229 4.02 14.44 -2.99
N LEU A 230 4.17 13.11 -3.04
CA LEU A 230 3.63 12.19 -2.04
C LEU A 230 4.21 12.46 -0.65
N LEU A 231 5.52 12.64 -0.55
CA LEU A 231 6.19 12.97 0.72
C LEU A 231 5.72 14.32 1.30
N MET A 232 5.55 15.33 0.45
CA MET A 232 5.01 16.63 0.91
C MET A 232 3.52 16.54 1.28
N ALA A 233 2.74 15.73 0.57
CA ALA A 233 1.33 15.49 0.89
C ALA A 233 1.18 14.78 2.24
N ARG A 234 2.05 13.81 2.56
CA ARG A 234 2.14 13.15 3.87
C ARG A 234 2.44 14.14 5.00
N GLY A 235 3.28 15.15 4.74
CA GLY A 235 3.52 16.28 5.65
C GLY A 235 2.35 17.28 5.77
N ARG A 236 1.18 16.99 5.19
CA ARG A 236 0.00 17.87 5.13
C ARG A 236 0.26 19.22 4.44
N ALA A 237 1.24 19.29 3.54
CA ALA A 237 1.49 20.52 2.79
C ALA A 237 0.30 20.85 1.85
N PRO A 238 -0.22 22.09 1.87
CA PRO A 238 -1.29 22.51 0.97
C PRO A 238 -0.94 22.30 -0.50
N ARG A 239 -1.92 21.92 -1.32
CA ARG A 239 -1.71 21.60 -2.74
C ARG A 239 -1.09 22.76 -3.54
N SER A 240 -1.38 24.01 -3.18
CA SER A 240 -0.75 25.21 -3.76
C SER A 240 0.76 25.24 -3.48
N MET A 241 1.15 25.06 -2.22
CA MET A 241 2.54 25.02 -1.77
C MET A 241 3.32 23.88 -2.41
N ARG A 242 2.71 22.68 -2.53
CA ARG A 242 3.34 21.53 -3.21
C ARG A 242 3.62 21.82 -4.69
N ARG A 243 2.67 22.43 -5.39
CA ARG A 243 2.83 22.82 -6.80
C ARG A 243 3.92 23.87 -6.98
N GLU A 244 4.00 24.83 -6.07
CA GLU A 244 5.01 25.89 -6.08
C GLU A 244 6.43 25.33 -5.87
N LEU A 245 6.62 24.47 -4.87
CA LEU A 245 7.88 23.77 -4.61
C LEU A 245 8.33 22.93 -5.83
N LEU A 246 7.44 22.15 -6.43
CA LEU A 246 7.76 21.36 -7.62
C LEU A 246 8.06 22.23 -8.84
N ALA A 247 7.44 23.41 -8.97
CA ALA A 247 7.71 24.37 -10.03
C ALA A 247 9.09 25.04 -9.85
N ALA A 248 9.44 25.44 -8.63
CA ALA A 248 10.75 26.01 -8.29
C ALA A 248 11.89 25.02 -8.57
N LEU A 249 11.69 23.73 -8.26
CA LEU A 249 12.65 22.67 -8.59
C LEU A 249 12.89 22.51 -10.11
N ASN A 250 11.90 22.82 -10.95
CA ASN A 250 12.05 22.78 -12.41
C ASN A 250 12.71 24.03 -12.98
N ALA A 251 12.51 25.19 -12.34
CA ALA A 251 13.07 26.46 -12.81
C ALA A 251 14.61 26.54 -12.62
N GLY A 252 15.18 25.72 -11.74
CA GLY A 252 16.61 25.68 -11.43
C GLY A 252 17.47 24.77 -12.30
N MET A 253 16.92 24.04 -13.28
CA MET A 253 17.69 23.17 -14.19
C MET A 253 17.98 23.89 -15.52
N PRO A 254 19.23 24.30 -15.81
CA PRO A 254 19.58 24.78 -17.14
C PRO A 254 19.45 23.65 -18.15
N SER A 255 18.79 23.92 -19.27
CA SER A 255 18.75 23.01 -20.43
C SER A 255 20.17 22.76 -20.93
N ALA A 256 20.70 21.55 -20.72
CA ALA A 256 21.95 21.11 -21.31
C ALA A 256 21.72 20.68 -22.77
N ALA A 257 21.50 21.67 -23.65
CA ALA A 257 21.72 21.52 -25.09
C ALA A 257 23.11 22.11 -25.39
N GLY A 258 24.08 21.24 -25.65
CA GLY A 258 25.48 21.61 -25.85
C GLY A 258 25.72 22.40 -27.13
N GLN A 259 26.60 23.40 -27.03
CA GLN A 259 27.54 23.77 -28.10
C GLN A 259 28.91 23.90 -27.45
N ASP A 260 29.76 22.92 -27.72
CA ASP A 260 31.17 22.88 -27.33
C ASP A 260 31.99 23.87 -28.16
N THR A 261 32.85 24.65 -27.51
CA THR A 261 34.30 24.69 -27.77
C THR A 261 35.01 25.56 -26.71
N PRO A 262 36.12 25.09 -26.09
CA PRO A 262 36.82 25.83 -25.04
C PRO A 262 38.04 26.60 -25.59
N SER A 263 38.31 27.79 -25.04
CA SER A 263 39.64 28.41 -25.07
C SER A 263 39.97 28.99 -23.69
N ALA A 264 41.25 28.91 -23.34
CA ALA A 264 41.82 28.90 -21.99
C ALA A 264 42.02 30.28 -21.32
N ASP A 265 42.28 30.19 -20.01
CA ASP A 265 42.87 31.15 -19.04
C ASP A 265 41.93 32.06 -18.20
N PRO A 266 42.31 32.47 -16.95
CA PRO A 266 41.96 31.70 -15.75
C PRO A 266 41.27 32.52 -14.61
N GLU A 267 40.74 31.77 -13.64
CA GLU A 267 40.53 32.12 -12.21
C GLU A 267 39.25 32.87 -11.72
N PRO A 268 38.84 32.65 -10.44
CA PRO A 268 37.49 32.15 -10.13
C PRO A 268 36.70 33.04 -9.16
N LYS A 269 35.40 33.30 -9.41
CA LYS A 269 34.51 33.94 -8.43
C LYS A 269 33.04 33.53 -8.58
N ALA A 270 32.63 32.41 -7.97
CA ALA A 270 31.19 32.15 -7.74
C ALA A 270 30.89 31.16 -6.59
N GLY A 271 31.82 30.94 -5.65
CA GLY A 271 31.62 29.99 -4.54
C GLY A 271 31.16 30.60 -3.21
N ALA A 272 31.05 31.93 -3.10
CA ALA A 272 30.94 32.60 -1.79
C ALA A 272 29.58 33.27 -1.48
N GLN A 273 28.58 33.19 -2.36
CA GLN A 273 27.31 33.91 -2.15
C GLN A 273 26.12 33.06 -1.70
N ALA A 274 26.21 31.73 -1.69
CA ALA A 274 25.12 30.88 -1.20
C ALA A 274 25.13 30.67 0.34
N LEU A 275 26.27 30.87 1.01
CA LEU A 275 26.40 30.64 2.45
C LEU A 275 26.10 31.87 3.33
N ALA A 276 25.86 33.05 2.73
CA ALA A 276 25.61 34.30 3.45
C ALA A 276 24.12 34.60 3.72
N LEU A 277 23.19 33.93 3.01
CA LEU A 277 21.75 34.18 3.16
C LEU A 277 21.05 33.29 4.22
N LEU A 278 21.73 32.26 4.72
CA LEU A 278 21.19 31.35 5.75
C LEU A 278 21.40 31.82 7.20
N LYS A 279 21.99 32.99 7.42
CA LYS A 279 22.22 33.57 8.77
C LYS A 279 21.33 34.77 9.13
N GLN A 280 20.33 35.12 8.32
CA GLN A 280 19.46 36.29 8.61
C GLN A 280 18.01 35.96 9.01
N HIS A 281 17.63 34.69 9.21
CA HIS A 281 16.30 34.34 9.72
C HIS A 281 16.31 33.28 10.83
N THR A 282 17.18 33.48 11.82
CA THR A 282 16.99 32.94 13.18
C THR A 282 17.30 34.03 14.20
N SER A 283 16.30 34.85 14.49
CA SER A 283 16.10 35.58 15.74
C SER A 283 14.61 35.89 15.84
#